data_AF-A0A2V9B3M8-F1
#
_entry.id   AF-A0A2V9B3M8-F1
#
_cell.length_a   1.000
_cell.length_b   1.000
_cell.length_c   1.000
_cell.angle_alpha   90.00
_cell.angle_beta   90.00
_cell.angle_gamma   90.00
#
_symmetry.space_group_name_H-M   'P 1'
#
loop_
_entity.id
_entity.type
_entity.pdbx_description
1 polymer ?
#
loop_
_entity_poly.entity_id
_entity_poly.type
_entity_poly.pdbx_seq_one_letter_code
_entity_poly.pdbx_strand_id
1 'polypeptide(L)'
;MIRFSLALTFALFLVTVTTANAGSPRWSETAANAWYDKQPWLVGSDYIPADAINQLEMWQADTFDPARIDTELGWAESLGMNTMRVFLHDLPWQRDSAGFQKRIDTFLQIAAKHKIKPIFVLFDSCWDPLPQLGKQHAPKPGVHN
;
A
#
# COMPACT_ATOMS: atom_id res chain seq x y z
N MET A 1 -72.09 0.42 12.31
CA MET A 1 -72.26 -0.72 11.38
C MET A 1 -71.11 -0.66 10.38
N ILE A 2 -69.94 -1.22 10.72
CA ILE A 2 -69.44 -2.52 10.21
C ILE A 2 -69.81 -2.74 8.75
N ARG A 3 -68.85 -2.67 7.82
CA ARG A 3 -68.79 -3.48 6.58
C ARG A 3 -67.40 -3.50 5.92
N PHE A 4 -66.76 -4.66 6.08
CA PHE A 4 -65.99 -5.44 5.09
C PHE A 4 -64.56 -5.04 4.67
N SER A 5 -63.65 -5.85 5.22
CA SER A 5 -62.35 -6.30 4.74
C SER A 5 -62.24 -6.55 3.22
N LEU A 6 -61.26 -5.90 2.59
CA LEU A 6 -60.41 -6.50 1.54
C LEU A 6 -59.03 -6.68 2.22
N ALA A 7 -58.67 -7.85 2.76
CA ALA A 7 -58.24 -9.03 2.02
C ALA A 7 -57.19 -8.72 0.94
N LEU A 8 -55.92 -8.92 1.34
CA LEU A 8 -55.02 -9.84 0.64
C LEU A 8 -54.27 -9.31 -0.60
N THR A 9 -53.24 -8.48 -0.40
CA THR A 9 -51.96 -8.61 -1.14
C THR A 9 -50.85 -7.80 -0.48
N PHE A 10 -50.39 -8.22 0.69
CA PHE A 10 -49.01 -7.90 1.10
C PHE A 10 -48.20 -9.17 0.87
N ALA A 11 -47.87 -9.40 -0.40
CA ALA A 11 -46.96 -10.46 -0.79
C ALA A 11 -45.61 -10.13 -0.15
N LEU A 12 -45.29 -10.96 0.83
CA LEU A 12 -44.05 -11.10 1.55
C LEU A 12 -42.87 -11.01 0.56
N PHE A 13 -42.29 -9.83 0.39
CA PHE A 13 -40.93 -9.72 -0.14
C PHE A 13 -40.01 -10.24 0.97
N LEU A 14 -39.90 -11.56 1.03
CA LEU A 14 -38.82 -12.23 1.73
C LEU A 14 -37.57 -11.91 0.91
N VAL A 15 -37.00 -10.73 1.13
CA VAL A 15 -35.64 -10.43 0.70
C VAL A 15 -34.77 -11.41 1.49
N THR A 16 -34.44 -12.52 0.86
CA THR A 16 -33.30 -13.32 1.27
C THR A 16 -32.10 -12.40 1.14
N VAL A 17 -31.76 -11.73 2.23
CA VAL A 17 -30.44 -11.16 2.43
C VAL A 17 -29.51 -12.36 2.44
N THR A 18 -29.01 -12.74 1.26
CA THR A 18 -27.82 -13.57 1.19
C THR A 18 -26.74 -12.76 1.86
N THR A 19 -26.42 -13.11 3.10
CA THR A 19 -25.25 -12.63 3.80
C THR A 19 -24.05 -13.00 2.95
N ALA A 20 -23.60 -12.09 2.08
CA ALA A 20 -22.29 -12.13 1.46
C ALA A 20 -21.24 -11.81 2.52
N ASN A 21 -21.22 -12.62 3.57
CA ASN A 21 -20.27 -12.57 4.67
C ASN A 21 -19.52 -13.89 4.69
N ALA A 22 -18.73 -14.10 3.65
CA ALA A 22 -17.60 -14.99 3.72
C ALA A 22 -16.40 -14.19 3.24
N GLY A 23 -15.76 -13.47 4.18
CA GLY A 23 -14.33 -13.22 4.01
C GLY A 23 -13.69 -14.56 3.65
N SER A 24 -12.79 -14.57 2.66
CA SER A 24 -12.20 -15.81 2.16
C SER A 24 -11.81 -16.69 3.35
N PRO A 25 -12.25 -17.96 3.39
CA PRO A 25 -11.97 -18.83 4.52
C PRO A 25 -10.47 -18.85 4.76
N ARG A 26 -10.06 -18.80 6.03
CA ARG A 26 -8.64 -18.89 6.40
C ARG A 26 -8.03 -20.08 5.67
N TRP A 27 -6.90 -19.85 5.01
CA TRP A 27 -6.19 -20.92 4.31
C TRP A 27 -5.81 -22.04 5.26
N SER A 28 -5.91 -23.29 4.79
CA SER A 28 -5.30 -24.41 5.48
C SER A 28 -3.77 -24.26 5.45
N GLU A 29 -3.09 -24.90 6.39
CA GLU A 29 -1.61 -24.91 6.44
C GLU A 29 -1.01 -25.42 5.13
N THR A 30 -1.60 -26.47 4.54
CA THR A 30 -1.18 -27.01 3.25
C THR A 30 -1.31 -26.00 2.11
N ALA A 31 -2.40 -25.22 2.07
CA ALA A 31 -2.60 -24.21 1.03
C ALA A 31 -1.61 -23.04 1.19
N ALA A 32 -1.34 -22.60 2.43
CA ALA A 32 -0.35 -21.57 2.72
C ALA A 32 1.07 -22.00 2.34
N ASN A 33 1.49 -23.21 2.72
CA ASN A 33 2.80 -23.74 2.36
C ASN A 33 2.93 -23.91 0.84
N ALA A 34 1.93 -24.49 0.16
CA ALA A 34 1.97 -24.66 -1.29
C ALA A 34 2.02 -23.33 -2.08
N TRP A 35 1.53 -22.24 -1.51
CA TRP A 35 1.69 -20.90 -2.09
C TRP A 35 3.07 -20.33 -1.82
N TYR A 36 3.59 -20.50 -0.60
CA TYR A 36 4.91 -20.01 -0.19
C TYR A 36 6.03 -20.70 -0.96
N ASP A 37 5.91 -22.01 -1.21
CA ASP A 37 6.86 -22.82 -1.98
C ASP A 37 7.02 -22.33 -3.45
N LYS A 38 6.07 -21.53 -3.96
CA LYS A 38 6.13 -20.93 -5.30
C LYS A 38 6.83 -19.57 -5.31
N GLN A 39 7.15 -19.00 -4.13
CA GLN A 39 7.83 -17.73 -4.05
C GLN A 39 9.35 -17.95 -4.10
N PRO A 40 10.09 -17.10 -4.84
CA PRO A 40 11.56 -17.14 -4.77
C PRO A 40 12.02 -16.68 -3.39
N TRP A 41 13.26 -17.03 -3.02
CA TRP A 41 13.93 -16.45 -1.86
C TRP A 41 14.00 -14.94 -2.00
N LEU A 42 13.45 -14.20 -1.03
CA LEU A 42 13.38 -12.75 -1.08
C LEU A 42 14.72 -12.14 -0.65
N VAL A 43 15.31 -11.31 -1.52
CA VAL A 43 16.54 -10.57 -1.26
C VAL A 43 16.28 -9.11 -1.60
N GLY A 44 16.52 -8.22 -0.64
CA GLY A 44 16.18 -6.81 -0.80
C GLY A 44 16.59 -5.96 0.40
N SER A 45 16.09 -4.73 0.42
CA SER A 45 16.30 -3.78 1.51
C SER A 45 15.02 -3.03 1.87
N ASP A 46 15.04 -2.36 3.01
CA ASP A 46 14.20 -1.18 3.21
C ASP A 46 14.64 -0.11 2.19
N TYR A 47 13.68 0.58 1.58
CA TYR A 47 13.93 1.49 0.46
C TYR A 47 13.27 2.85 0.67
N ILE A 48 14.12 3.87 0.61
CA ILE A 48 13.80 5.27 0.29
C ILE A 48 14.87 5.74 -0.71
N PRO A 49 14.56 6.64 -1.65
CA PRO A 49 15.55 7.11 -2.61
C PRO A 49 16.62 7.96 -1.95
N ALA A 50 17.81 8.00 -2.53
CA ALA A 50 18.98 8.67 -1.93
C ALA A 50 18.82 10.19 -1.73
N ASP A 51 17.80 10.80 -2.34
CA ASP A 51 17.46 12.23 -2.22
C ASP A 51 16.26 12.50 -1.29
N ALA A 52 15.75 11.48 -0.61
CA ALA A 52 14.74 11.62 0.44
C ALA A 52 15.35 11.28 1.81
N ILE A 53 15.11 12.14 2.80
CA ILE A 53 15.45 11.83 4.19
C ILE A 53 14.53 10.74 4.76
N ASN A 54 13.24 10.81 4.42
CA ASN A 54 12.20 9.93 4.94
C ASN A 54 11.14 9.58 3.89
N GLN A 55 10.22 8.71 4.28
CA GLN A 55 9.08 8.30 3.46
C GLN A 55 8.11 9.46 3.14
N LEU A 56 8.01 10.48 4.00
CA LEU A 56 7.20 11.67 3.69
C LEU A 56 7.81 12.47 2.53
N GLU A 57 9.12 12.71 2.54
CA GLU A 57 9.82 13.39 1.46
C GLU A 57 9.73 12.59 0.15
N MET A 58 9.91 11.27 0.20
CA MET A 58 9.79 10.42 -0.99
C MET A 58 8.44 10.60 -1.69
N TRP A 59 7.33 10.63 -0.95
CA TRP A 59 5.98 10.51 -1.52
C TRP A 59 5.27 11.83 -1.85
N GLN A 60 5.86 12.98 -1.53
CA GLN A 60 5.26 14.28 -1.83
C GLN A 60 5.41 14.65 -3.31
N ALA A 61 4.45 15.42 -3.83
CA ALA A 61 4.42 15.76 -5.26
C ALA A 61 5.65 16.58 -5.70
N ASP A 62 6.14 17.47 -4.85
CA ASP A 62 7.24 18.38 -5.16
C ASP A 62 8.61 17.68 -5.18
N THR A 63 8.71 16.50 -4.57
CA THR A 63 9.97 15.78 -4.31
C THR A 63 9.99 14.35 -4.87
N PHE A 64 8.85 13.83 -5.34
CA PHE A 64 8.79 12.50 -5.96
C PHE A 64 9.57 12.47 -7.27
N ASP A 65 10.70 11.75 -7.28
CA ASP A 65 11.58 11.59 -8.44
C ASP A 65 11.51 10.16 -9.02
N PRO A 66 10.65 9.91 -10.03
CA PRO A 66 10.56 8.59 -10.66
C PRO A 66 11.83 8.19 -11.43
N ALA A 67 12.64 9.15 -11.90
CA ALA A 67 13.86 8.83 -12.65
C ALA A 67 14.97 8.33 -11.72
N ARG A 68 15.07 8.90 -10.51
CA ARG A 68 15.92 8.37 -9.43
C ARG A 68 15.51 6.96 -9.07
N ILE A 69 14.22 6.76 -8.80
CA ILE A 69 13.68 5.45 -8.42
C ILE A 69 13.99 4.40 -9.49
N ASP A 70 13.82 4.74 -10.77
CA ASP A 70 14.19 3.85 -11.90
C ASP A 70 15.67 3.48 -11.89
N THR A 71 16.54 4.47 -11.65
CA THR A 71 17.99 4.25 -11.58
C THR A 71 18.36 3.31 -10.44
N GLU A 72 17.84 3.56 -9.24
CA GLU A 72 18.19 2.81 -8.03
C GLU A 72 17.59 1.39 -8.02
N LEU A 73 16.35 1.23 -8.50
CA LEU A 73 15.77 -0.10 -8.69
C LEU A 73 16.50 -0.88 -9.79
N GLY A 74 17.05 -0.19 -10.80
CA GLY A 74 17.99 -0.79 -11.76
C GLY A 74 19.29 -1.30 -11.12
N TRP A 75 19.86 -0.55 -10.17
CA TRP A 75 21.02 -1.04 -9.41
C TRP A 75 20.66 -2.26 -8.56
N ALA A 76 19.54 -2.22 -7.86
CA ALA A 76 19.06 -3.33 -7.06
C ALA A 76 18.85 -4.61 -7.90
N GLU A 77 18.22 -4.50 -9.08
CA GLU A 77 18.09 -5.62 -10.03
C GLU A 77 19.47 -6.16 -10.43
N SER A 78 20.43 -5.28 -10.76
CA SER A 78 21.78 -5.68 -11.16
C SER A 78 22.56 -6.41 -10.06
N LEU A 79 22.23 -6.15 -8.80
CA LEU A 79 22.79 -6.81 -7.62
C LEU A 79 22.05 -8.11 -7.27
N GLY A 80 21.00 -8.47 -8.00
CA GLY A 80 20.21 -9.69 -7.78
C GLY A 80 19.13 -9.57 -6.70
N MET A 81 18.76 -8.35 -6.29
CA MET A 81 17.62 -8.13 -5.40
C MET A 81 16.30 -8.31 -6.16
N ASN A 82 15.27 -8.75 -5.45
CA ASN A 82 13.93 -9.03 -6.02
C ASN A 82 12.78 -8.47 -5.18
N THR A 83 13.07 -7.76 -4.09
CA THR A 83 12.06 -7.12 -3.25
C THR A 83 12.58 -5.83 -2.66
N MET A 84 11.67 -4.91 -2.36
CA MET A 84 11.95 -3.69 -1.61
C MET A 84 10.84 -3.48 -0.60
N ARG A 85 11.20 -3.21 0.65
CA ARG A 85 10.26 -2.82 1.69
C ARG A 85 10.14 -1.31 1.72
N VAL A 86 8.95 -0.79 1.40
CA VAL A 86 8.72 0.62 1.07
C VAL A 86 7.64 1.17 1.98
N PHE A 87 7.94 2.26 2.66
CA PHE A 87 7.07 2.81 3.67
C PHE A 87 6.11 3.84 3.07
N LEU A 88 4.83 3.76 3.42
CA LEU A 88 3.84 4.76 3.05
C LEU A 88 3.61 5.72 4.22
N HIS A 89 3.18 6.95 3.90
CA HIS A 89 2.76 7.94 4.88
C HIS A 89 1.30 8.34 4.64
N ASP A 90 0.58 8.64 5.70
CA ASP A 90 -0.80 9.13 5.65
C ASP A 90 -0.93 10.61 5.24
N LEU A 91 0.04 11.49 5.53
CA LEU A 91 -0.06 12.92 5.20
C LEU A 91 -0.19 13.20 3.68
N PRO A 92 0.58 12.56 2.77
CA PRO A 92 0.36 12.69 1.33
C PRO A 92 -1.04 12.22 0.91
N TRP A 93 -1.57 11.17 1.55
CA TRP A 93 -2.93 10.69 1.33
C TRP A 93 -3.98 11.72 1.76
N GLN A 94 -3.84 12.29 2.96
CA GLN A 94 -4.75 13.30 3.49
C GLN A 94 -4.74 14.58 2.64
N ARG A 95 -3.58 14.95 2.09
CA ARG A 95 -3.41 16.16 1.28
C ARG A 95 -3.93 16.01 -0.15
N ASP A 96 -3.57 14.92 -0.82
CA ASP A 96 -3.90 14.64 -2.22
C ASP A 96 -3.86 13.13 -2.48
N SER A 97 -4.93 12.43 -2.11
CA SER A 97 -5.02 10.97 -2.25
C SER A 97 -4.97 10.49 -3.70
N ALA A 98 -5.49 11.28 -4.66
CA ALA A 98 -5.48 10.93 -6.07
C ALA A 98 -4.07 11.04 -6.66
N GLY A 99 -3.36 12.13 -6.38
CA GLY A 99 -1.97 12.26 -6.80
C GLY A 99 -1.05 11.27 -6.08
N PHE A 100 -1.30 10.96 -4.81
CA PHE A 100 -0.53 9.96 -4.09
C PHE A 100 -0.71 8.56 -4.68
N GLN A 101 -1.95 8.15 -5.00
CA GLN A 101 -2.22 6.90 -5.73
C GLN A 101 -1.48 6.85 -7.07
N LYS A 102 -1.50 7.95 -7.85
CA LYS A 102 -0.77 8.02 -9.12
C LYS A 102 0.74 7.83 -8.95
N ARG A 103 1.33 8.36 -7.87
CA ARG A 103 2.75 8.16 -7.55
C ARG A 103 3.04 6.72 -7.12
N ILE A 104 2.16 6.09 -6.34
CA ILE A 104 2.24 4.66 -6.00
C ILE A 104 2.17 3.80 -7.28
N ASP A 105 1.25 4.10 -8.20
CA ASP A 105 1.13 3.41 -9.48
C ASP A 105 2.41 3.56 -10.32
N THR A 106 2.98 4.77 -10.35
CA THR A 106 4.25 5.03 -11.04
C THR A 106 5.40 4.21 -10.43
N PHE A 107 5.50 4.19 -9.11
CA PHE A 107 6.48 3.37 -8.39
C PHE A 107 6.30 1.87 -8.70
N LEU A 108 5.06 1.37 -8.69
CA LEU A 108 4.74 -0.03 -9.00
C LEU A 108 5.12 -0.39 -10.45
N GLN A 109 4.93 0.51 -11.41
CA GLN A 109 5.35 0.32 -12.79
C GLN A 109 6.88 0.21 -12.91
N ILE A 110 7.62 1.05 -12.20
CA ILE A 110 9.09 1.02 -12.17
C ILE A 110 9.58 -0.26 -11.48
N ALA A 111 9.01 -0.63 -10.33
CA ALA A 111 9.36 -1.86 -9.63
C ALA A 111 9.11 -3.09 -10.52
N ALA A 112 7.98 -3.14 -11.24
CA ALA A 112 7.67 -4.20 -12.18
C ALA A 112 8.69 -4.27 -13.34
N LYS A 113 9.10 -3.13 -13.90
CA LYS A 113 10.17 -3.05 -14.92
C LYS A 113 11.46 -3.71 -14.44
N HIS A 114 11.81 -3.53 -13.17
CA HIS A 114 13.03 -4.06 -12.53
C HIS A 114 12.86 -5.40 -11.83
N LYS A 115 11.72 -6.08 -12.03
CA LYS A 115 11.39 -7.38 -11.40
C LYS A 115 11.44 -7.36 -9.87
N ILE A 116 11.20 -6.21 -9.27
CA ILE A 116 11.15 -6.01 -7.82
C ILE A 116 9.71 -6.13 -7.35
N LYS A 117 9.48 -6.95 -6.32
CA LYS A 117 8.21 -7.04 -5.60
C LYS A 117 8.21 -6.07 -4.41
N PRO A 118 7.42 -5.00 -4.43
CA PRO A 118 7.34 -4.12 -3.27
C PRO A 118 6.58 -4.78 -2.12
N ILE A 119 7.05 -4.54 -0.89
CA ILE A 119 6.33 -4.81 0.35
C ILE A 119 5.99 -3.44 0.94
N PHE A 120 4.75 -2.99 0.75
CA PHE A 120 4.32 -1.73 1.34
C PHE A 120 4.10 -1.87 2.84
N VAL A 121 4.71 -0.95 3.58
CA VAL A 121 4.53 -0.82 5.03
C VAL A 121 3.50 0.28 5.27
N LEU A 122 2.39 -0.11 5.90
CA LEU A 122 1.36 0.80 6.36
C LEU A 122 1.61 1.13 7.83
N PHE A 123 1.31 2.37 8.22
CA PHE A 123 1.32 2.83 9.61
C PHE A 123 2.69 2.70 10.32
N ASP A 124 3.74 3.13 9.63
CA ASP A 124 5.07 3.19 10.24
C ASP A 124 5.23 4.38 11.19
N SER A 125 6.01 4.19 12.26
CA SER A 125 6.13 5.16 13.36
C SER A 125 7.57 5.40 13.83
N CYS A 126 8.59 5.01 13.05
CA CYS A 126 10.00 5.16 13.44
C CYS A 126 10.63 6.51 13.04
N TRP A 127 9.97 7.30 12.21
CA TRP A 127 10.43 8.58 11.66
C TRP A 127 10.13 9.77 12.60
N ASP A 128 10.20 11.02 12.09
CA ASP A 128 9.87 12.22 12.86
C ASP A 128 8.52 12.08 13.59
N PRO A 129 8.47 12.23 14.94
CA PRO A 129 7.24 12.13 15.70
C PRO A 129 6.25 13.28 15.44
N LEU A 130 6.69 14.36 14.79
CA LEU A 130 5.89 15.55 14.45
C LEU A 130 6.01 15.87 12.95
N PRO A 131 5.61 14.94 12.06
CA PRO A 131 5.83 15.08 10.63
C PRO A 131 5.06 16.27 10.07
N GLN A 132 5.68 17.01 9.15
CA GLN A 132 5.08 18.17 8.48
C GLN A 132 5.19 18.03 6.97
N LEU A 133 4.10 18.38 6.27
CA LEU A 133 4.13 18.51 4.80
C LEU A 133 5.11 19.61 4.38
N GLY A 134 5.58 19.51 3.15
CA GLY A 134 6.59 20.37 2.55
C GLY A 134 8.00 19.79 2.68
N LYS A 135 8.98 20.68 2.53
CA LYS A 135 10.40 20.36 2.64
C LYS A 135 10.71 19.79 4.03
N GLN A 136 11.35 18.63 4.06
CA GLN A 136 11.77 18.02 5.32
C GLN A 136 12.99 18.74 5.92
N HIS A 137 13.17 18.61 7.23
CA HIS A 137 14.30 19.21 7.91
C HIS A 137 15.62 18.53 7.53
N ALA A 138 16.74 19.25 7.65
CA ALA A 138 18.06 18.65 7.43
C ALA A 138 18.32 17.51 8.44
N PRO A 139 19.12 16.48 8.08
CA PRO A 139 19.48 15.41 9.01
C PRO A 139 20.09 15.95 10.31
N LYS A 140 19.70 15.34 11.43
CA LYS A 140 20.22 15.67 12.76
C LYS A 140 21.12 14.53 13.23
N PRO A 141 22.39 14.78 13.61
CA PRO A 141 23.28 13.74 14.08
C PRO A 141 22.67 12.91 15.22
N GLY A 142 22.72 11.58 15.10
CA GLY A 142 22.20 10.64 16.10
C GLY A 142 20.68 10.52 16.17
N VAL A 143 19.93 11.14 15.25
CA VAL A 143 18.48 11.05 15.18
C VAL A 143 18.09 10.26 13.94
N HIS A 144 17.27 9.23 14.13
CA HIS A 144 16.62 8.55 13.00
C HIS A 144 15.51 9.44 12.49
N ASN A 145 15.61 9.76 11.21
CA ASN A 145 14.55 10.29 10.39
C ASN A 145 14.85 9.83 8.97
#